data_AF-A0A7K2XMR1-F1
#
_entry.id   AF-A0A7K2XMR1-F1
#
_cell.length_a   1.000
_cell.length_b   1.000
_cell.length_c   1.000
_cell.angle_alpha   90.00
_cell.angle_beta   90.00
_cell.angle_gamma   90.00
#
_symmetry.space_group_name_H-M   'P 1'
#
loop_
_entity.id
_entity.type
_entity.pdbx_description
1 polymer ?
#
loop_
_entity_poly.entity_id
_entity_poly.type
_entity_poly.pdbx_seq_one_letter_code
_entity_poly.pdbx_strand_id
1 'polypeptide(L)' 'VAGALAGAMSGARAIPAEWATAITPVTGSCLPSMRGYHVLDIADLLTPEEAA' A
#
# COMPACT_ATOMS: atom_id res chain seq x y z
N VAL A 1 11.47 1.50 2.87
CA VAL A 1 11.72 2.64 1.97
C VAL A 1 11.92 2.19 0.52
N ALA A 2 12.94 1.38 0.19
CA ALA A 2 13.18 0.92 -1.19
C ALA A 2 11.95 0.30 -1.88
N GLY A 3 11.18 -0.54 -1.17
CA GLY A 3 9.96 -1.14 -1.72
C GLY A 3 8.86 -0.14 -2.09
N ALA A 4 8.73 0.97 -1.35
CA ALA A 4 7.74 2.01 -1.67
C ALA A 4 8.11 2.76 -2.96
N LEU A 5 9.40 3.06 -3.15
CA LEU A 5 9.91 3.68 -4.38
C LEU A 5 9.76 2.75 -5.58
N ALA A 6 10.12 1.47 -5.43
CA ALA A 6 9.94 0.48 -6.49
C ALA A 6 8.47 0.33 -6.89
N GLY A 7 7.57 0.30 -5.90
CA GLY A 7 6.12 0.26 -6.11
C GLY A 7 5.57 1.50 -6.81
N ALA A 8 6.05 2.69 -6.46
CA ALA A 8 5.67 3.93 -7.14
C ALA A 8 6.09 3.94 -8.63
N MET A 9 7.25 3.37 -8.97
CA MET A 9 7.73 3.30 -10.36
C MET A 9 7.09 2.18 -11.17
N SER A 10 6.82 1.02 -10.55
CA SER A 10 6.41 -0.20 -11.26
C SER A 10 4.92 -0.54 -11.10
N GLY A 11 4.24 0.13 -10.16
CA GLY A 11 2.86 -0.14 -9.78
C GLY A 11 2.69 -1.43 -8.95
N ALA A 12 1.53 -1.56 -8.30
CA ALA A 12 1.20 -2.72 -7.46
C ALA A 12 1.15 -4.04 -8.24
N ARG A 13 0.82 -3.98 -9.53
CA ARG A 13 0.73 -5.15 -10.42
C ARG A 13 2.07 -5.82 -10.73
N ALA A 14 3.19 -5.20 -10.37
CA ALA A 14 4.52 -5.79 -10.45
C ALA A 14 4.83 -6.76 -9.30
N ILE A 15 3.99 -6.79 -8.25
CA ILE A 15 4.16 -7.67 -7.09
C ILE A 15 3.61 -9.06 -7.45
N PRO A 16 4.38 -10.15 -7.24
CA PRO A 16 3.88 -11.52 -7.38
C PRO A 16 2.64 -11.76 -6.50
N ALA A 17 1.63 -12.45 -7.04
CA ALA A 17 0.35 -12.65 -6.36
C ALA A 17 0.49 -13.31 -4.97
N GLU A 18 1.38 -14.29 -4.85
CA GLU A 18 1.68 -14.98 -3.59
C GLU A 18 2.22 -14.04 -2.49
N TRP A 19 2.98 -13.01 -2.87
CA TRP A 19 3.47 -11.99 -1.92
C TRP A 19 2.38 -10.99 -1.60
N ALA A 20 1.59 -10.58 -2.60
CA ALA A 20 0.48 -9.66 -2.41
C ALA A 20 -0.57 -10.22 -1.44
N THR A 21 -0.90 -11.51 -1.54
CA THR A 21 -1.85 -12.16 -0.62
C THR A 21 -1.39 -12.24 0.82
N ALA A 22 -0.08 -12.12 1.07
CA ALA A 22 0.48 -12.11 2.42
C ALA A 22 0.44 -10.72 3.07
N ILE A 23 0.09 -9.67 2.33
CA ILE A 23 -0.03 -8.31 2.87
C ILE A 23 -1.29 -8.23 3.72
N THR A 24 -1.11 -8.13 5.04
CA THR A 24 -2.21 -8.01 6.01
C THR A 24 -2.37 -6.55 6.46
N PRO A 25 -3.48 -6.22 7.17
CA PRO A 25 -3.62 -4.91 7.79
C PRO A 25 -2.42 -4.53 8.67
N VAL A 26 -2.14 -3.22 8.75
CA VAL A 26 -0.97 -2.71 9.47
C VAL A 26 -1.10 -2.92 10.98
N THR A 27 -0.06 -3.48 11.60
CA THR A 27 -0.01 -3.80 13.04
C THR A 27 1.04 -3.02 13.83
N GLY A 28 1.90 -2.26 13.14
CA GLY A 28 3.06 -1.54 13.72
C GLY A 28 2.70 -0.39 14.68
N SER A 29 3.70 0.10 15.40
CA SER A 29 3.55 1.17 16.41
C SER A 29 3.93 2.57 15.92
N CYS A 30 4.64 2.69 14.80
CA CYS A 30 5.15 3.98 14.31
C CYS A 30 4.03 4.96 13.93
N LEU A 31 2.85 4.47 13.57
CA LEU A 31 1.70 5.29 13.21
C LEU A 31 0.40 4.65 13.72
N PRO A 32 0.01 4.92 14.97
CA PRO A 32 -1.14 4.27 15.61
C PRO A 32 -2.47 4.49 14.86
N SER A 33 -2.63 5.63 14.18
CA SER A 33 -3.81 5.97 13.39
C SER A 33 -4.03 5.07 12.17
N MET A 34 -2.99 4.34 11.72
CA MET A 34 -3.07 3.42 10.59
C MET A 34 -3.40 1.99 10.99
N ARG A 35 -3.45 1.67 12.29
CA ARG A 35 -3.65 0.29 12.75
C ARG A 35 -4.99 -0.26 12.25
N GLY A 36 -4.94 -1.45 11.67
CA GLY A 36 -6.12 -2.17 11.18
C GLY A 36 -6.56 -1.80 9.77
N TYR A 37 -5.95 -0.80 9.12
CA TYR A 37 -6.19 -0.52 7.71
C TYR A 37 -5.34 -1.40 6.80
N HIS A 38 -5.84 -1.72 5.62
CA HIS A 38 -5.02 -2.27 4.56
C HIS A 38 -4.28 -1.14 3.85
N VAL A 39 -3.06 -1.39 3.37
CA VAL A 39 -2.23 -0.34 2.74
C VAL A 39 -2.85 0.23 1.47
N LEU A 40 -3.63 -0.58 0.74
CA LEU A 40 -4.33 -0.15 -0.47
C LEU A 40 -5.49 0.80 -0.15
N ASP A 41 -6.26 0.54 0.92
CA ASP A 41 -7.36 1.42 1.33
C ASP A 41 -6.86 2.86 1.57
N ILE A 42 -5.66 2.98 2.15
CA ILE A 42 -5.04 4.28 2.41
C ILE A 42 -4.43 4.86 1.14
N ALA A 43 -3.85 4.03 0.27
CA ALA A 43 -3.34 4.49 -1.02
C ALA A 43 -4.47 5.09 -1.86
N ASP A 44 -5.64 4.46 -1.89
CA ASP A 44 -6.82 4.94 -2.60
C ASP A 44 -7.36 6.25 -2.01
N LEU A 45 -7.27 6.43 -0.68
CA LEU A 45 -7.64 7.69 -0.03
C LEU A 45 -6.67 8.84 -0.35
N LEU A 46 -5.37 8.54 -0.44
CA LEU A 46 -4.31 9.53 -0.62
C LEU A 46 -4.08 9.91 -2.08
N THR A 47 -4.46 9.02 -3.01
CA THR A 47 -4.29 9.25 -4.44
C THR A 47 -5.51 10.02 -4.94
N PRO A 48 -5.34 11.19 -5.57
CA PRO A 48 -6.47 11.87 -6.18
C PRO A 48 -7.07 10.96 -7.27
N GLU A 49 -8.40 10.90 -7.32
CA GLU A 49 -9.09 10.25 -8.43
C GLU A 49 -8.71 11.00 -9.71
N GLU A 50 -8.08 10.30 -10.65
CA GLU A 50 -7.48 10.90 -11.82
C GLU A 50 -8.53 11.71 -12.57
N ALA A 51 -8.37 13.04 -12.62
CA ALA A 51 -9.26 13.92 -13.34
C ALA A 51 -9.15 13.57 -14.83
N ALA A 52 -10.16 12.86 -15.32
CA ALA A 52 -10.31 12.44 -16.71
C ALA A 52 -10.32 13.62 -17.69
#